data_AF-A0A9P5Q4L6-F1
#
_entry.id   AF-A0A9P5Q4L6-F1
#
_cell.length_a   1.000
_cell.length_b   1.000
_cell.length_c   1.000
_cell.angle_alpha   90.00
_cell.angle_beta   90.00
_cell.angle_gamma   90.00
#
_symmetry.space_group_name_H-M   'P 1'
#
loop_
_entity.id
_entity.type
_entity.pdbx_description
1 polymer ?
#
loop_
_entity_poly.entity_id
_entity_poly.type
_entity_poly.pdbx_seq_one_letter_code
_entity_poly.pdbx_strand_id
1 'polypeptide(L)'
;DMANNRYTMHGGCTAFLVDMCSSLALAALTRNINPNSSKFKAVSQSLNIVYHSPAPVGDRLRIVSTTMPVPFVSKELELDSNIWSKDYHRLVASGMHNMMPVSESPSIKSHL
;
A
#
# COMPACT_ATOMS: atom_id res chain seq x y z
N ASP A 1 11.66 13.68 -13.43
CA ASP A 1 11.22 12.35 -12.97
C ASP A 1 10.42 12.52 -11.68
N MET A 2 9.47 11.63 -11.40
CA MET A 2 8.40 11.76 -10.38
C MET A 2 7.39 12.90 -10.57
N ALA A 3 7.75 13.98 -11.28
CA ALA A 3 6.85 15.04 -11.71
C ALA A 3 6.39 14.84 -13.17
N ASN A 4 5.17 15.30 -13.48
CA ASN A 4 4.64 15.40 -14.83
C ASN A 4 5.04 16.73 -15.51
N ASN A 5 4.65 16.90 -16.78
CA ASN A 5 4.95 18.10 -17.58
C ASN A 5 4.33 19.40 -17.05
N ARG A 6 3.50 19.34 -15.99
CA ARG A 6 2.90 20.49 -15.30
C ARG A 6 3.60 20.81 -13.98
N TYR A 7 4.80 20.25 -13.72
CA TYR A 7 5.55 20.45 -12.47
C TYR A 7 4.76 20.04 -11.22
N THR A 8 3.93 19.00 -11.35
CA THR A 8 3.19 18.38 -10.24
C THR A 8 3.49 16.89 -10.20
N MET A 9 3.28 16.24 -9.05
CA MET A 9 3.48 14.80 -8.90
C MET A 9 2.76 14.02 -10.01
N HIS A 10 3.49 13.15 -10.69
CA HIS A 10 2.95 12.29 -11.73
C HIS A 10 2.02 11.24 -11.13
N GLY A 11 0.91 10.90 -11.80
CA GLY A 11 -0.03 9.91 -11.27
C GLY A 11 0.61 8.54 -10.99
N GLY A 12 1.53 8.10 -11.85
CA GLY A 12 2.33 6.89 -11.59
C GLY A 12 3.24 6.99 -10.36
N CYS A 13 3.75 8.18 -10.04
CA CYS A 13 4.50 8.41 -8.79
C CYS A 13 3.55 8.31 -7.59
N THR A 14 2.36 8.88 -7.68
CA THR A 14 1.32 8.74 -6.64
C THR A 14 0.99 7.26 -6.41
N ALA A 15 0.80 6.50 -7.49
CA ALA A 15 0.52 5.07 -7.40
C ALA A 15 1.65 4.27 -6.76
N PHE A 16 2.88 4.53 -7.17
CA PHE A 16 4.07 3.93 -6.57
C PHE A 16 4.19 4.22 -5.06
N LEU A 17 3.92 5.46 -4.64
CA LEU A 17 3.95 5.83 -3.23
C LEU A 17 2.88 5.11 -2.42
N VAL A 18 1.65 5.00 -2.96
CA VAL A 18 0.59 4.22 -2.31
C VAL A 18 0.99 2.76 -2.18
N ASP A 19 1.45 2.12 -3.26
CA ASP A 19 1.86 0.71 -3.27
C ASP A 19 2.95 0.43 -2.24
N MET A 20 4.01 1.23 -2.23
CA MET A 20 5.14 1.05 -1.31
C MET A 20 4.78 1.32 0.14
N CYS A 21 4.07 2.41 0.45
CA CYS A 21 3.76 2.78 1.84
C CYS A 21 2.75 1.83 2.48
N SER A 22 1.72 1.42 1.73
CA SER A 22 0.77 0.41 2.22
C SER A 22 1.45 -0.95 2.44
N SER A 23 2.29 -1.41 1.50
CA SER A 23 3.09 -2.63 1.67
C SER A 23 3.97 -2.60 2.91
N LEU A 24 4.63 -1.46 3.16
CA LEU A 24 5.46 -1.27 4.34
C LEU A 24 4.65 -1.31 5.63
N ALA A 25 3.48 -0.67 5.66
CA ALA A 25 2.57 -0.72 6.81
C ALA A 25 2.14 -2.16 7.14
N LEU A 26 1.82 -2.96 6.13
CA LEU A 26 1.45 -4.37 6.30
C LEU A 26 2.61 -5.23 6.78
N ALA A 27 3.80 -5.01 6.23
CA ALA A 27 5.01 -5.71 6.66
C ALA A 27 5.34 -5.39 8.12
N ALA A 28 5.19 -4.12 8.53
CA ALA A 28 5.38 -3.69 9.91
C ALA A 28 4.35 -4.32 10.85
N LEU A 29 3.06 -4.35 10.46
CA LEU A 29 2.01 -5.03 11.23
C LEU A 29 2.31 -6.52 11.39
N THR A 30 2.69 -7.21 10.31
CA THR A 30 2.96 -8.64 10.36
C THR A 30 4.13 -8.97 11.27
N ARG A 31 5.22 -8.17 11.19
CA ARG A 31 6.38 -8.29 12.09
C ARG A 31 6.01 -8.08 13.56
N ASN A 32 5.10 -7.14 13.83
CA ASN A 32 4.63 -6.86 15.18
C ASN A 32 3.81 -8.04 15.75
N ILE A 33 2.85 -8.55 14.97
CA ILE A 33 1.97 -9.65 15.40
C ILE A 33 2.75 -10.98 15.49
N ASN A 34 3.67 -11.25 14.57
CA ASN A 34 4.45 -12.50 14.54
C ASN A 34 5.94 -12.23 14.27
N PRO A 35 6.73 -11.95 15.33
CA PRO A 35 8.14 -11.59 15.22
C PRO A 35 9.02 -12.66 14.58
N ASN A 36 8.62 -13.93 14.70
CA ASN A 36 9.34 -15.10 14.18
C ASN A 36 8.88 -15.51 12.77
N SER A 37 7.86 -14.85 12.22
CA SER A 37 7.42 -15.11 10.85
C SER A 37 8.48 -14.62 9.88
N SER A 38 9.09 -15.57 9.16
CA SER A 38 10.27 -15.28 8.35
C SER A 38 9.97 -14.47 7.09
N LYS A 39 8.73 -14.50 6.56
CA LYS A 39 8.30 -13.70 5.40
C LYS A 39 6.78 -13.50 5.40
N PHE A 40 6.33 -12.26 5.51
CA PHE A 40 5.00 -11.92 5.00
C PHE A 40 5.05 -12.01 3.48
N LYS A 41 4.24 -12.89 2.90
CA LYS A 41 4.20 -13.12 1.45
C LYS A 41 2.80 -12.78 0.96
N ALA A 42 2.59 -11.54 0.59
CA ALA A 42 1.43 -11.13 -0.19
C ALA A 42 1.89 -10.33 -1.42
N VAL A 43 1.04 -10.33 -2.43
CA VAL A 43 1.24 -9.61 -3.68
C VAL A 43 0.10 -8.63 -3.90
N SER A 44 0.41 -7.49 -4.51
CA SER A 44 -0.56 -6.50 -4.95
C SER A 44 -1.51 -7.14 -5.97
N GLN A 45 -2.81 -7.25 -5.63
CA GLN A 45 -3.83 -7.78 -6.52
C GLN A 45 -4.51 -6.64 -7.29
N SER A 46 -4.90 -5.59 -6.59
CA SER A 46 -5.50 -4.41 -7.19
C SER A 46 -5.15 -3.14 -6.43
N LEU A 47 -5.00 -2.04 -7.17
CA LEU A 47 -4.70 -0.72 -6.64
C LEU A 47 -5.63 0.29 -7.31
N ASN A 48 -6.49 0.92 -6.51
CA ASN A 48 -7.41 1.96 -6.96
C ASN A 48 -7.01 3.30 -6.36
N ILE A 49 -6.93 4.36 -7.17
CA ILE A 49 -6.46 5.68 -6.74
C ILE A 49 -7.44 6.74 -7.21
N VAL A 50 -7.85 7.59 -6.28
CA VAL A 50 -8.62 8.81 -6.54
C VAL A 50 -7.72 10.02 -6.34
N TYR A 51 -7.62 10.86 -7.37
CA TYR A 51 -6.84 12.09 -7.35
C TYR A 51 -7.73 13.27 -6.99
N HIS A 52 -7.44 13.93 -5.87
CA HIS A 52 -8.25 15.02 -5.33
C HIS A 52 -7.67 16.39 -5.66
N SER A 53 -6.35 16.53 -5.61
CA SER A 53 -5.67 17.79 -5.91
C SER A 53 -4.22 17.57 -6.35
N PRO A 54 -3.62 18.50 -7.11
CA PRO A 54 -2.21 18.39 -7.50
C PRO A 54 -1.28 18.65 -6.31
N ALA A 55 -0.13 17.98 -6.29
CA ALA A 55 0.99 18.28 -5.41
C ALA A 55 2.15 18.87 -6.26
N PRO A 56 2.41 20.19 -6.18
CA PRO A 56 3.53 20.81 -6.87
C PRO A 56 4.89 20.25 -6.45
N VAL A 57 5.89 20.32 -7.32
CA VAL A 57 7.28 20.04 -6.92
C VAL A 57 7.69 20.95 -5.77
N GLY A 58 8.28 20.37 -4.73
CA GLY A 58 8.63 21.06 -3.48
C GLY A 58 7.60 20.95 -2.37
N ASP A 59 6.39 20.48 -2.66
CA ASP A 59 5.33 20.23 -1.67
C ASP A 59 5.72 19.11 -0.70
N ARG A 60 5.56 19.36 0.60
CA ARG A 60 5.81 18.39 1.66
C ARG A 60 4.63 17.46 1.82
N LEU A 61 4.82 16.19 1.45
CA LEU A 61 3.78 15.18 1.53
C LEU A 61 3.77 14.46 2.90
N ARG A 62 2.56 14.15 3.38
CA ARG A 62 2.32 13.20 4.48
C ARG A 62 1.51 12.05 3.93
N ILE A 63 2.07 10.84 4.00
CA ILE A 63 1.39 9.61 3.59
C ILE A 63 0.95 8.88 4.85
N VAL A 64 -0.33 8.51 4.92
CA VAL A 64 -0.90 7.76 6.03
C VAL A 64 -1.52 6.50 5.47
N SER A 65 -0.98 5.35 5.85
CA SER A 65 -1.48 4.04 5.44
C SER A 65 -2.07 3.29 6.64
N THR A 66 -3.29 2.79 6.47
CA THR A 66 -4.05 2.06 7.49
C THR A 66 -4.34 0.67 6.97
N THR A 67 -3.93 -0.34 7.71
CA THR A 67 -4.23 -1.76 7.44
C THR A 67 -5.58 -2.13 8.06
N MET A 68 -6.52 -2.66 7.28
CA MET A 68 -7.75 -3.24 7.79
C MET A 68 -7.71 -4.76 7.60
N PRO A 69 -7.59 -5.57 8.66
CA PRO A 69 -7.84 -6.98 8.52
C PRO A 69 -9.34 -7.17 8.18
N VAL A 70 -9.65 -8.11 7.28
CA VAL A 70 -11.02 -8.58 7.03
C VAL A 70 -11.18 -9.94 7.74
N PRO A 71 -11.35 -9.98 9.07
CA PRO A 71 -11.12 -11.19 9.87
C PRO A 71 -12.09 -12.36 9.64
N PHE A 72 -13.08 -12.25 8.74
CA PHE A 72 -14.16 -13.25 8.64
C PHE A 72 -14.57 -13.67 7.22
N VAL A 73 -14.06 -13.06 6.15
CA VAL A 73 -14.64 -13.26 4.80
C VAL A 73 -13.63 -13.72 3.74
N SER A 74 -12.39 -13.23 3.76
CA SER A 74 -11.40 -13.61 2.75
C SER A 74 -9.98 -13.58 3.32
N LYS A 75 -9.04 -14.22 2.62
CA LYS A 75 -7.60 -14.08 2.88
C LYS A 75 -7.05 -12.75 2.36
N GLU A 76 -7.87 -11.94 1.71
CA GLU A 76 -7.43 -10.67 1.10
C GLU A 76 -7.21 -9.62 2.19
N LEU A 77 -6.22 -8.77 1.96
CA LEU A 77 -5.82 -7.72 2.89
C LEU A 77 -6.07 -6.38 2.22
N GLU A 78 -6.90 -5.56 2.85
CA GLU A 78 -7.28 -4.24 2.35
C GLU A 78 -6.49 -3.17 3.11
N LEU A 79 -5.95 -2.22 2.36
CA LEU A 79 -5.15 -1.11 2.88
C LEU A 79 -5.62 0.20 2.27
N ASP A 80 -5.99 1.14 3.14
CA ASP A 80 -6.28 2.51 2.75
C ASP A 80 -5.02 3.35 2.92
N SER A 81 -4.71 4.20 1.94
CA SER A 81 -3.60 5.13 1.97
C SER A 81 -4.01 6.51 1.50
N ASN A 82 -3.78 7.51 2.34
CA ASN A 82 -4.09 8.90 2.04
C ASN A 82 -2.82 9.72 1.95
N ILE A 83 -2.66 10.43 0.84
CA ILE A 83 -1.55 11.35 0.59
C ILE A 83 -2.06 12.76 0.80
N TRP A 84 -1.46 13.46 1.75
CA TRP A 84 -1.78 14.83 2.13
C TRP A 84 -0.66 15.77 1.75
N SER A 85 -1.01 16.95 1.28
CA SER A 85 -0.08 18.09 1.25
C SER A 85 -0.05 18.74 2.62
N LYS A 86 1.14 18.86 3.20
CA LYS A 86 1.36 19.60 4.46
C LYS A 86 1.44 21.10 4.23
N ASP A 87 1.86 21.55 3.04
CA ASP A 87 2.00 22.97 2.73
C ASP A 87 0.66 23.60 2.36
N TYR A 88 -0.21 22.84 1.66
CA TYR A 88 -1.53 23.30 1.23
C TYR A 88 -2.68 22.74 2.08
N HIS A 89 -2.39 21.97 3.13
CA HIS A 89 -3.36 21.41 4.08
C HIS A 89 -4.57 20.71 3.44
N ARG A 90 -4.32 19.95 2.37
CA ARG A 90 -5.38 19.29 1.58
C ARG A 90 -5.00 17.87 1.20
N LEU A 91 -6.03 17.08 0.90
CA LEU A 91 -5.88 15.74 0.37
C LEU A 91 -5.45 15.80 -1.10
N VAL A 92 -4.36 15.11 -1.42
CA VAL A 92 -3.79 15.01 -2.77
C VAL A 92 -4.37 13.80 -3.49
N ALA A 93 -4.32 12.64 -2.84
CA ALA A 93 -4.86 11.40 -3.36
C ALA A 93 -5.27 10.45 -2.23
N SER A 94 -6.27 9.60 -2.52
CA SER A 94 -6.63 8.44 -1.72
C SER A 94 -6.38 7.18 -2.54
N GLY A 95 -5.92 6.12 -1.90
CA GLY A 95 -5.60 4.87 -2.55
C GLY A 95 -6.10 3.68 -1.75
N MET A 96 -6.81 2.78 -2.41
CA MET A 96 -7.19 1.47 -1.87
C MET A 96 -6.32 0.40 -2.49
N HIS A 97 -5.62 -0.36 -1.67
CA HIS A 97 -4.70 -1.41 -2.10
C HIS A 97 -5.16 -2.75 -1.54
N ASN A 98 -5.55 -3.66 -2.43
CA ASN A 98 -5.89 -5.03 -2.08
C ASN A 98 -4.70 -5.94 -2.36
N MET A 99 -4.32 -6.71 -1.35
CA MET A 99 -3.26 -7.69 -1.43
C MET A 99 -3.78 -9.11 -1.24
N MET A 100 -3.16 -10.04 -1.95
CA MET A 100 -3.45 -11.47 -1.84
C MET A 100 -2.25 -12.19 -1.22
N PRO A 101 -2.44 -12.97 -0.14
CA PRO A 101 -1.41 -13.88 0.36
C PRO A 101 -1.04 -14.91 -0.70
N VAL A 102 0.24 -15.22 -0.83
CA VAL A 102 0.67 -16.28 -1.73
C VAL A 102 0.24 -17.64 -1.19
N SER A 103 -0.05 -18.59 -2.07
CA SER A 103 -0.31 -19.97 -1.67
C SER A 103 0.92 -20.60 -1.03
N GLU A 104 0.69 -21.48 -0.06
CA GLU A 104 1.72 -22.38 0.44
C GLU A 104 1.97 -23.48 -0.63
N SER A 105 3.23 -23.85 -0.83
CA SER A 105 3.59 -24.97 -1.70
C SER A 105 2.95 -26.25 -1.14
N PRO A 106 2.36 -27.13 -1.98
CA PRO A 106 1.77 -28.37 -1.52
C PRO A 106 2.84 -29.19 -0.79
N SER A 107 2.58 -29.54 0.47
CA SER A 107 3.43 -30.44 1.23
C SER A 107 3.41 -31.81 0.55
N ILE A 108 4.56 -32.25 0.01
CA ILE A 108 4.72 -33.63 -0.45
C ILE A 108 4.57 -34.51 0.79
N LYS A 109 3.42 -35.17 0.93
CA LYS A 109 3.25 -36.22 1.95
C LYS A 109 4.16 -37.37 1.55
N SER A 110 5.30 -37.52 2.25
CA SER A 110 6.14 -38.69 2.11
C SER A 110 5.38 -39.89 2.67
N HIS A 111 4.73 -40.64 1.79
CA HIS A 111 4.24 -41.99 2.10
C HIS A 111 5.46 -42.92 2.08
N LEU A 112 6.08 -43.09 3.25
CA LEU A 112 6.96 -44.21 3.58
C LEU A 112 6.42 -44.87 4.85
#